data_AF-A0A9E2Y9W8-F1
#
_entry.id   AF-A0A9E2Y9W8-F1
#
_cell.length_a   1.000
_cell.length_b   1.000
_cell.length_c   1.000
_cell.angle_alpha   90.00
_cell.angle_beta   90.00
_cell.angle_gamma   90.00
#
_symmetry.space_group_name_H-M   'P 1'
#
loop_
_entity.id
_entity.type
_entity.pdbx_description
1 polymer ?
#
loop_
_entity_poly.entity_id
_entity_poly.type
_entity_poly.pdbx_seq_one_letter_code
_entity_poly.pdbx_strand_id
1 'polypeptide(L)'
;MKITSHSPQNAVTSSPVNVHGTCLWKPCGEWFVFTRVGKMYWPQSRVTFGVDGRAWFATAHVNMETESPSTILLAEVTEDIERLIAHYFATGERTGWAGIEMDKLPPGIRIADSVIVHKRQPAA
;
A
#
# COMPACT_ATOMS: atom_id res chain seq x y z
N MET A 1 4.74 -6.21 -17.19
CA MET A 1 3.94 -5.45 -16.21
C MET A 1 3.64 -4.11 -16.86
N LYS A 2 2.37 -3.70 -16.93
CA LYS A 2 1.98 -2.45 -17.58
C LYS A 2 1.62 -1.46 -16.48
N ILE A 3 2.40 -0.39 -16.36
CA ILE A 3 2.03 0.76 -15.53
C ILE A 3 0.95 1.49 -16.31
N THR A 4 -0.31 1.33 -15.91
CA THR A 4 -1.41 2.09 -16.49
C THR A 4 -1.49 3.43 -15.76
N SER A 5 -1.39 4.52 -16.51
CA SER A 5 -1.64 5.88 -16.00
C SER A 5 -3.04 5.98 -15.38
N HIS A 6 -3.18 6.86 -14.37
CA HIS A 6 -4.42 7.28 -13.70
C HIS A 6 -5.57 6.28 -13.85
N SER A 7 -5.63 5.31 -12.94
CA SER A 7 -6.83 4.50 -12.87
C SER A 7 -7.98 5.41 -12.42
N PRO A 8 -9.08 5.49 -13.17
CA PRO A 8 -10.31 6.14 -12.71
C PRO A 8 -10.98 5.34 -11.59
N GLN A 9 -10.35 4.25 -11.11
CA GLN A 9 -10.85 3.50 -9.98
C GLN A 9 -10.75 4.36 -8.73
N ASN A 10 -11.93 4.78 -8.28
CA ASN A 10 -12.27 5.31 -6.96
C ASN A 10 -11.79 4.42 -5.79
N ALA A 11 -10.73 3.60 -5.91
CA ALA A 11 -10.23 2.72 -4.87
C ALA A 11 -9.28 3.45 -3.90
N VAL A 12 -8.53 4.43 -4.41
CA VAL A 12 -7.51 5.21 -3.70
C VAL A 12 -7.75 6.69 -4.00
N THR A 13 -7.81 7.53 -2.97
CA THR A 13 -7.95 9.00 -3.12
C THR A 13 -6.74 9.69 -2.50
N SER A 14 -6.52 10.96 -2.84
CA SER A 14 -5.43 11.75 -2.25
C SER A 14 -5.53 11.91 -0.72
N SER A 15 -6.64 11.53 -0.09
CA SER A 15 -6.83 11.56 1.36
C SER A 15 -6.08 10.41 2.06
N PRO A 16 -5.01 10.70 2.82
CA PRO A 16 -4.25 9.68 3.53
C PRO A 16 -4.98 9.21 4.80
N VAL A 17 -4.79 7.95 5.16
CA VAL A 17 -5.11 7.37 6.47
C VAL A 17 -3.84 6.84 7.13
N ASN A 18 -3.72 7.03 8.43
CA ASN A 18 -2.66 6.41 9.22
C ASN A 18 -3.06 4.98 9.57
N VAL A 19 -2.18 4.05 9.25
CA VAL A 19 -2.37 2.62 9.53
C VAL A 19 -1.22 2.11 10.36
N HIS A 20 -1.53 1.16 11.24
CA HIS A 20 -0.55 0.49 12.07
C HIS A 20 -0.96 -0.96 12.30
N GLY A 21 0.01 -1.79 12.60
CA GLY A 21 -0.21 -3.20 12.88
C GLY A 21 0.97 -3.81 13.64
N THR A 22 0.97 -5.13 13.71
CA THR A 22 1.99 -5.88 14.44
C THR A 22 2.64 -6.89 13.51
N CYS A 23 3.94 -6.74 13.29
CA CYS A 23 4.76 -7.66 12.53
C CYS A 23 5.31 -8.74 13.47
N LEU A 24 5.00 -10.01 13.18
CA LEU A 24 5.38 -11.15 14.03
C LEU A 24 6.85 -11.55 13.88
N TRP A 25 7.55 -11.05 12.86
CA TRP A 25 8.96 -11.31 12.63
C TRP A 25 9.77 -10.02 12.53
N LYS A 26 11.05 -10.10 12.92
CA LYS A 26 11.95 -8.95 12.91
C LYS A 26 12.16 -8.49 11.46
N PRO A 27 11.87 -7.23 11.13
CA PRO A 27 12.06 -6.73 9.78
C PRO A 27 13.55 -6.67 9.43
N CYS A 28 13.88 -7.10 8.21
CA CYS A 28 15.16 -6.90 7.55
C CYS A 28 14.91 -6.29 6.16
N GLY A 29 15.82 -5.45 5.67
CA GLY A 29 15.66 -4.79 4.38
C GLY A 29 14.57 -3.71 4.36
N GLU A 30 14.08 -3.38 3.17
CA GLU A 30 13.07 -2.35 2.96
C GLU A 30 11.64 -2.91 3.01
N TRP A 31 10.74 -2.13 3.60
CA TRP A 31 9.35 -2.50 3.82
C TRP A 31 8.40 -1.41 3.38
N PHE A 32 7.32 -1.84 2.76
CA PHE A 32 6.35 -0.95 2.14
C PHE A 32 4.93 -1.44 2.40
N VAL A 33 3.99 -0.50 2.31
CA VAL A 33 2.57 -0.83 2.28
C VAL A 33 2.00 -0.72 0.88
N PHE A 34 1.05 -1.62 0.60
CA PHE A 34 0.24 -1.62 -0.61
C PHE A 34 -1.23 -1.53 -0.23
N THR A 35 -1.98 -0.65 -0.88
CA THR A 35 -3.44 -0.75 -0.84
C THR A 35 -3.87 -1.82 -1.84
N ARG A 36 -4.73 -2.74 -1.42
CA ARG A 36 -5.35 -3.74 -2.27
C ARG A 36 -6.87 -3.56 -2.25
N VAL A 37 -7.46 -3.58 -3.44
CA VAL A 37 -8.91 -3.63 -3.65
C VAL A 37 -9.19 -4.71 -4.70
N GLY A 38 -9.93 -5.76 -4.32
CA GLY A 38 -10.15 -6.93 -5.17
C GLY A 38 -8.85 -7.64 -5.55
N LYS A 39 -8.48 -7.61 -6.84
CA LYS A 39 -7.25 -8.20 -7.39
C LYS A 39 -6.16 -7.17 -7.70
N MET A 40 -6.43 -5.89 -7.47
CA MET A 40 -5.56 -4.79 -7.85
C MET A 40 -4.77 -4.27 -6.64
N TYR A 41 -3.55 -3.81 -6.89
CA TYR A 41 -2.60 -3.36 -5.90
C TYR A 41 -2.06 -1.97 -6.25
N TRP A 42 -1.88 -1.12 -5.24
CA TRP A 42 -1.30 0.20 -5.36
C TRP A 42 -0.18 0.36 -4.34
N PRO A 43 1.08 0.57 -4.74
CA PRO A 43 2.16 0.94 -3.83
C PRO A 43 1.79 2.26 -3.10
N GLN A 44 2.09 2.35 -1.81
CA GLN A 44 1.71 3.50 -0.97
C GLN A 44 2.93 4.17 -0.34
N SER A 45 3.29 3.80 0.89
CA SER A 45 4.39 4.43 1.62
C SER A 45 5.45 3.41 2.04
N ARG A 46 6.64 3.92 2.38
CA ARG A 46 7.58 3.20 3.24
C ARG A 46 6.95 2.96 4.61
N VAL A 47 7.39 1.90 5.27
CA VAL A 47 6.95 1.53 6.61
C VAL A 47 7.98 2.00 7.63
N THR A 48 7.50 2.59 8.72
CA THR A 48 8.30 2.87 9.90
C THR A 48 8.02 1.82 10.95
N PHE A 49 9.05 1.16 11.45
CA PHE A 49 8.91 0.22 12.56
C PHE A 49 9.10 0.91 13.91
N GLY A 50 8.37 0.45 14.91
CA GLY A 50 8.60 0.80 16.31
C GLY A 50 9.96 0.29 16.78
N VAL A 51 10.41 0.82 17.92
CA VAL A 51 11.75 0.54 18.49
C VAL A 51 11.99 -0.96 18.72
N ASP A 52 10.95 -1.72 19.04
CA ASP A 52 11.03 -3.17 19.26
C ASP A 52 10.98 -4.01 17.97
N GLY A 53 10.77 -3.37 16.82
CA GLY A 53 10.61 -4.01 15.51
C GLY A 53 9.32 -4.80 15.36
N ARG A 54 8.39 -4.72 16.31
CA ARG A 54 7.12 -5.47 16.29
C ARG A 54 5.96 -4.61 15.84
N ALA A 55 5.92 -3.34 16.25
CA ALA A 55 4.92 -2.42 15.73
C ALA A 55 5.37 -1.85 14.37
N TRP A 56 4.44 -1.64 13.46
CA TRP A 56 4.70 -0.93 12.20
C TRP A 56 3.67 0.16 11.97
N PHE A 57 4.10 1.23 11.30
CA PHE A 57 3.32 2.43 11.03
C PHE A 57 3.53 2.86 9.58
N ALA A 58 2.46 3.26 8.91
CA ALA A 58 2.52 3.75 7.55
C ALA A 58 1.36 4.70 7.24
N THR A 59 1.50 5.42 6.12
CA THR A 59 0.42 6.21 5.53
C THR A 59 -0.10 5.46 4.30
N ALA A 60 -1.40 5.21 4.25
CA ALA A 60 -2.04 4.60 3.09
C ALA A 60 -3.07 5.56 2.51
N HIS A 61 -3.16 5.61 1.19
CA HIS A 61 -4.23 6.30 0.51
C HIS A 61 -5.35 5.30 0.22
N VAL A 62 -6.57 5.64 0.62
CA VAL A 62 -7.77 4.83 0.41
C VAL A 62 -8.92 5.75 0.02
N ASN A 63 -9.86 5.27 -0.78
CA ASN A 63 -11.12 5.99 -0.95
C ASN A 63 -12.08 5.61 0.17
N MET A 64 -12.42 6.56 1.04
CA MET A 64 -13.37 6.35 2.13
C MET A 64 -14.84 6.45 1.70
N GLU A 65 -15.13 6.89 0.47
CA GLU A 65 -16.48 7.11 -0.06
C GLU A 65 -17.10 5.85 -0.68
N THR A 66 -16.30 4.81 -0.94
CA THR A 66 -16.80 3.54 -1.46
C THR A 66 -17.24 2.61 -0.32
N GLU A 67 -18.15 1.68 -0.58
CA GLU A 67 -18.58 0.70 0.43
C GLU A 67 -17.58 -0.44 0.64
N SER A 68 -16.82 -0.81 -0.40
CA SER A 68 -15.92 -1.96 -0.34
C SER A 68 -14.68 -1.68 0.52
N PRO A 69 -14.36 -2.50 1.52
CA PRO A 69 -13.19 -2.28 2.37
C PRO A 69 -11.90 -2.27 1.56
N SER A 70 -10.91 -1.52 2.04
CA SER A 70 -9.56 -1.56 1.50
C SER A 70 -8.69 -2.44 2.38
N THR A 71 -7.87 -3.31 1.78
CA THR A 71 -6.87 -4.08 2.52
C THR A 71 -5.52 -3.43 2.35
N ILE A 72 -4.90 -2.99 3.43
CA ILE A 72 -3.52 -2.54 3.42
C ILE A 72 -2.63 -3.73 3.70
N LEU A 73 -1.67 -3.99 2.82
CA LEU A 73 -0.74 -5.10 2.92
C LEU A 73 0.62 -4.57 3.35
N LEU A 74 1.18 -5.12 4.42
CA LEU A 74 2.58 -4.95 4.76
C LEU A 74 3.40 -5.91 3.90
N ALA A 75 4.39 -5.39 3.19
CA ALA A 75 5.23 -6.20 2.33
C ALA A 75 6.72 -5.91 2.51
N GLU A 76 7.49 -7.00 2.53
CA GLU A 76 8.93 -6.98 2.36
C GLU A 76 9.27 -6.93 0.87
N VAL A 77 10.31 -6.17 0.54
CA VAL A 77 10.79 -5.96 -0.82
C VAL A 77 12.24 -6.42 -0.90
N THR A 78 12.55 -7.33 -1.82
CA THR A 78 13.92 -7.79 -2.06
C THR A 78 14.73 -6.75 -2.85
N GLU A 79 16.06 -6.76 -2.69
CA GLU A 79 16.99 -5.81 -3.36
C GLU A 79 16.77 -5.73 -4.89
N ASP A 80 16.45 -6.86 -5.54
CA ASP A 80 16.26 -6.97 -6.99
C ASP A 80 15.14 -6.09 -7.57
N ILE A 81 14.23 -5.58 -6.74
CA ILE A 81 13.11 -4.74 -7.17
C ILE A 81 13.16 -3.31 -6.63
N GLU A 82 14.22 -2.91 -5.93
CA GLU A 82 14.35 -1.56 -5.37
C GLU A 82 14.21 -0.47 -6.42
N ARG A 83 14.78 -0.65 -7.62
CA ARG A 83 14.65 0.35 -8.71
C ARG A 83 13.21 0.50 -9.18
N LEU A 84 12.47 -0.60 -9.24
CA LEU A 84 11.05 -0.59 -9.63
C LEU A 84 10.23 0.12 -8.56
N ILE A 85 10.49 -0.17 -7.29
CA ILE A 85 9.87 0.53 -6.16
C ILE A 85 10.23 2.02 -6.18
N ALA A 86 11.50 2.40 -6.31
CA ALA A 86 11.90 3.80 -6.37
C ALA A 86 11.18 4.56 -7.50
N HIS A 87 11.05 3.94 -8.68
CA HIS A 87 10.27 4.51 -9.78
C HIS A 87 8.79 4.67 -9.44
N TYR A 88 8.19 3.68 -8.77
CA TYR A 88 6.81 3.78 -8.30
C TYR A 88 6.63 4.89 -7.30
N PHE A 89 7.56 5.04 -6.36
CA PHE A 89 7.46 6.06 -5.34
C PHE A 89 7.57 7.47 -5.93
N ALA A 90 8.57 7.69 -6.80
CA ALA A 90 8.70 8.96 -7.51
C ALA A 90 7.46 9.31 -8.36
N THR A 91 6.78 8.29 -8.91
CA THR A 91 5.55 8.49 -9.68
C THR A 91 4.34 8.73 -8.75
N GLY A 92 4.24 8.00 -7.64
CA GLY A 92 3.20 8.13 -6.63
C GLY A 92 3.21 9.51 -5.97
N GLU A 93 4.37 9.99 -5.53
CA GLU A 93 4.53 11.34 -4.96
C GLU A 93 4.09 12.44 -5.94
N ARG A 94 4.40 12.28 -7.23
CA ARG A 94 3.98 13.23 -8.27
C ARG A 94 2.49 13.20 -8.59
N THR A 95 1.83 12.07 -8.33
CA THR A 95 0.43 11.81 -8.73
C THR A 95 -0.52 11.67 -7.54
N GLY A 96 -0.04 11.86 -6.30
CA GLY A 96 -0.82 11.63 -5.08
C GLY A 96 -1.24 10.17 -4.89
N TRP A 97 -0.40 9.22 -5.31
CA TRP A 97 -0.57 7.76 -5.15
C TRP A 97 -1.78 7.13 -5.86
N ALA A 98 -2.59 7.92 -6.57
CA ALA A 98 -3.70 7.46 -7.40
C ALA A 98 -3.24 6.79 -8.73
N GLY A 99 -1.95 6.90 -9.06
CA GLY A 99 -1.46 6.67 -10.42
C GLY A 99 -0.90 5.29 -10.76
N ILE A 100 -0.68 4.39 -9.79
CA ILE A 100 0.10 3.15 -10.04
C ILE A 100 -0.70 1.93 -9.61
N GLU A 101 -1.56 1.52 -10.53
CA GLU A 101 -2.33 0.29 -10.42
C GLU A 101 -1.50 -0.90 -10.94
N MET A 102 -1.51 -1.99 -10.18
CA MET A 102 -0.90 -3.27 -10.56
C MET A 102 -1.93 -4.39 -10.48
N ASP A 103 -2.02 -5.20 -11.53
CA ASP A 103 -2.88 -6.40 -11.61
C ASP A 103 -2.30 -7.61 -10.86
N LYS A 104 -0.99 -7.58 -10.59
CA LYS A 104 -0.26 -8.56 -9.81
C LYS A 104 0.96 -7.94 -9.14
N LEU A 105 1.35 -8.49 -7.99
CA LEU A 105 2.62 -8.12 -7.36
C LEU A 105 3.80 -8.65 -8.20
N PRO A 106 4.86 -7.85 -8.42
CA PRO A 106 6.06 -8.33 -9.08
C PRO A 106 6.76 -9.42 -8.24
N PRO A 107 7.53 -10.32 -8.87
CA PRO A 107 8.46 -11.19 -8.14
C PRO A 107 9.36 -10.35 -7.22
N GLY A 108 9.62 -10.81 -6.00
CA GLY A 108 10.41 -10.06 -5.01
C GLY A 108 9.60 -9.26 -3.98
N ILE A 109 8.28 -9.23 -4.09
CA ILE A 109 7.39 -8.71 -3.03
C ILE A 109 6.81 -9.87 -2.22
N ARG A 110 7.04 -9.86 -0.90
CA ARG A 110 6.50 -10.85 0.03
C ARG A 110 5.55 -10.17 1.02
N ILE A 111 4.27 -10.56 1.00
CA ILE A 111 3.29 -10.06 1.97
C ILE A 111 3.53 -10.72 3.33
N ALA A 112 3.55 -9.90 4.37
CA ALA A 112 3.82 -10.34 5.73
C ALA A 112 2.64 -10.16 6.68
N ASP A 113 1.86 -9.11 6.48
CA ASP A 113 0.73 -8.76 7.34
C ASP A 113 -0.30 -7.98 6.53
N SER A 114 -1.50 -7.83 7.08
CA SER A 114 -2.55 -7.01 6.47
C SER A 114 -3.45 -6.37 7.49
N VAL A 115 -3.86 -5.14 7.21
CA VAL A 115 -4.87 -4.39 7.98
C VAL A 115 -6.06 -4.12 7.08
N ILE A 116 -7.26 -4.32 7.60
CA ILE A 116 -8.50 -3.98 6.88
C ILE A 116 -8.95 -2.59 7.32
N VAL A 117 -9.07 -1.69 6.36
CA VAL A 117 -9.68 -0.38 6.57
C VAL A 117 -11.16 -0.48 6.19
N HIS A 118 -12.01 -0.56 7.22
CA HIS A 118 -13.45 -0.50 7.05
C HIS A 118 -13.88 0.92 6.70
N LYS A 119 -14.73 1.04 5.68
CA LYS A 119 -15.27 2.32 5.22
C LYS A 119 -16.60 2.56 5.91
N ARG A 120 -16.90 3.82 6.22
CA ARG A 120 -18.21 4.16 6.81
C ARG A 120 -19.29 3.86 5.78
N GLN A 121 -20.34 3.15 6.18
CA GLN A 121 -21.59 3.14 5.42
C GLN A 121 -22.03 4.59 5.22
N PRO A 122 -22.44 5.00 4.01
CA PRO A 122 -23.12 6.28 3.86
C PRO A 122 -24.32 6.29 4.81
N ALA A 123 -24.48 7.39 5.56
CA ALA A 123 -25.70 7.58 6.35
C ALA A 123 -26.88 7.54 5.37
N ALA A 124 -27.79 6.60 5.59
CA ALA A 124 -28.98 6.39 4.78
C ALA A 124 -29.90 7.62 4.75
#